data_AF-M1RRU3-F1
#
_entry.id   AF-M1RRU3-F1
#
_cell.length_a   1.000
_cell.length_b   1.000
_cell.length_c   1.000
_cell.angle_alpha   90.00
_cell.angle_beta   90.00
_cell.angle_gamma   90.00
#
_symmetry.space_group_name_H-M   'P 1'
#
loop_
_entity.id
_entity.type
_entity.pdbx_description
1 polymer ?
#
loop_
_entity_poly.entity_id
_entity_poly.type
_entity_poly.pdbx_seq_one_letter_code
_entity_poly.pdbx_strand_id
1 'polypeptide(L)'
;MMFLVLKAFHIMSVILWAGASSSLGLFTIVAYAKGINCDYDYMWRFYKKLVNLELFAFFLVIFFGIGMYSMLGFKPIPWLMMKLPIVFGFFLPMEALNVYFIHVKNDIKTYGKFIKIVSPFLIIAGICVILLAVIRPS
;
A
#
# COMPACT_ATOMS: atom_id res chain seq x y z
N MET A 1 0.39 5.74 27.15
CA MET A 1 -0.24 4.43 26.84
C MET A 1 -0.99 4.44 25.51
N MET A 2 -2.01 5.30 25.33
CA MET A 2 -2.84 5.34 24.11
C MET A 2 -2.04 5.51 22.79
N PHE A 3 -1.05 6.40 22.77
CA PHE A 3 -0.20 6.60 21.60
C PHE A 3 0.55 5.34 21.17
N LEU A 4 1.06 4.55 22.13
CA LEU A 4 1.78 3.30 21.84
C LEU A 4 0.84 2.23 21.27
N VAL A 5 -0.40 2.17 21.77
CA VAL A 5 -1.44 1.27 21.26
C VAL A 5 -1.77 1.62 19.80
N LEU A 6 -2.02 2.90 19.50
CA LEU A 6 -2.26 3.36 18.13
C LEU A 6 -1.06 3.10 17.22
N LYS A 7 0.16 3.28 17.72
CA LYS A 7 1.39 2.97 16.98
C LYS A 7 1.48 1.48 16.63
N ALA A 8 1.15 0.59 17.57
CA ALA A 8 1.12 -0.86 17.31
C ALA A 8 0.09 -1.21 16.23
N PHE A 9 -1.14 -0.68 16.33
CA PHE A 9 -2.17 -0.88 15.32
C PHE A 9 -1.79 -0.30 13.95
N HIS A 10 -1.15 0.87 13.93
CA HIS A 10 -0.64 1.48 12.70
C HIS A 10 0.42 0.60 12.04
N ILE A 11 1.41 0.10 12.79
CA ILE A 11 2.45 -0.80 12.28
C ILE A 11 1.83 -2.09 11.74
N MET A 12 0.89 -2.70 12.46
CA MET A 12 0.19 -3.91 12.01
C MET A 12 -0.57 -3.65 10.70
N SER A 13 -1.20 -2.49 10.58
CA SER A 13 -1.90 -2.07 9.37
C SER A 13 -0.94 -1.85 8.19
N VAL A 14 0.24 -1.27 8.44
CA VAL A 14 1.29 -1.11 7.41
C VAL A 14 1.80 -2.47 6.94
N ILE A 15 2.03 -3.42 7.85
CA ILE A 15 2.46 -4.79 7.51
C ILE A 15 1.38 -5.49 6.67
N LEU A 16 0.12 -5.39 7.09
CA LEU A 16 -1.00 -5.99 6.36
C LEU A 16 -1.14 -5.41 4.95
N TRP A 17 -1.06 -4.07 4.83
CA TRP A 17 -1.10 -3.37 3.57
C TRP A 17 0.06 -3.79 2.65
N ALA A 18 1.30 -3.68 3.12
CA ALA A 18 2.48 -4.05 2.33
C ALA A 18 2.51 -5.54 1.96
N GLY A 19 2.03 -6.42 2.84
CA GLY A 19 1.90 -7.86 2.58
C GLY A 19 0.89 -8.17 1.48
N ALA A 20 -0.27 -7.50 1.51
CA ALA A 20 -1.28 -7.63 0.45
C ALA A 20 -0.72 -7.15 -0.91
N SER A 21 -0.06 -5.99 -0.96
CA SER A 21 0.52 -5.42 -2.20
C SER A 21 1.68 -6.24 -2.77
N SER A 22 2.55 -6.79 -1.92
CA SER A 22 3.77 -7.51 -2.36
C SER A 22 3.46 -8.90 -2.94
N SER A 23 2.47 -9.59 -2.39
CA SER A 23 1.98 -10.87 -2.94
C SER A 23 1.37 -10.74 -4.35
N LEU A 24 0.83 -9.56 -4.64
CA LEU A 24 0.19 -9.14 -5.89
C LEU A 24 1.20 -8.99 -7.04
N GLY A 25 2.26 -8.21 -6.80
CA GLY A 25 3.25 -7.85 -7.83
C GLY A 25 4.16 -9.01 -8.20
N LEU A 26 4.67 -9.74 -7.21
CA LEU A 26 5.58 -10.86 -7.43
C LEU A 26 4.91 -12.00 -8.19
N PHE A 27 3.68 -12.37 -7.83
CA PHE A 27 2.99 -13.43 -8.54
C PHE A 27 2.68 -13.05 -9.99
N THR A 28 2.19 -11.83 -10.23
CA THR A 28 1.80 -11.42 -11.60
C THR A 28 3.01 -11.40 -12.54
N ILE A 29 4.17 -10.94 -12.04
CA ILE A 29 5.44 -10.97 -12.78
C ILE A 29 5.88 -12.42 -13.05
N VAL A 30 5.85 -13.29 -12.04
CA VAL A 30 6.32 -14.68 -12.16
C VAL A 30 5.40 -15.52 -13.05
N ALA A 31 4.08 -15.43 -12.88
CA ALA A 31 3.10 -16.20 -13.65
C ALA A 31 3.15 -15.84 -15.14
N TYR A 32 3.29 -14.54 -15.46
CA TYR A 32 3.41 -14.07 -16.84
C TYR A 32 4.75 -14.46 -17.47
N ALA A 33 5.85 -14.35 -16.73
CA ALA A 33 7.19 -14.68 -17.25
C ALA A 33 7.40 -16.19 -17.47
N LYS A 34 6.78 -17.05 -16.65
CA LYS A 34 6.97 -18.50 -16.71
C LYS A 34 5.91 -19.24 -17.53
N GLY A 35 4.91 -18.55 -18.09
CA GLY A 35 3.84 -19.18 -18.87
C GLY A 35 3.11 -20.29 -18.10
N ILE A 36 2.98 -20.14 -16.79
CA ILE A 36 2.44 -21.19 -15.92
C ILE A 36 0.97 -21.40 -16.28
N ASN A 37 0.59 -22.66 -16.52
CA ASN A 37 -0.78 -23.07 -16.81
C ASN A 37 -1.60 -23.03 -15.50
N CYS A 38 -1.91 -21.82 -15.05
CA CYS A 38 -2.73 -21.58 -13.86
C CYS A 38 -4.20 -21.46 -14.23
N ASP A 39 -5.10 -21.85 -13.31
CA ASP A 39 -6.49 -21.42 -13.36
C ASP A 39 -6.54 -19.90 -13.13
N TYR A 40 -6.53 -19.15 -14.24
CA TYR A 40 -6.52 -17.70 -14.23
C TYR A 40 -7.75 -17.10 -13.54
N ASP A 41 -8.90 -17.76 -13.61
CA ASP A 41 -10.14 -17.28 -12.98
C ASP A 41 -10.09 -17.45 -11.46
N TYR A 42 -9.58 -18.57 -10.98
CA TYR A 42 -9.30 -18.75 -9.55
C TYR A 42 -8.32 -17.69 -9.04
N MET A 43 -7.19 -17.52 -9.72
CA MET A 43 -6.18 -16.54 -9.35
C MET A 43 -6.75 -15.12 -9.35
N TRP A 44 -7.51 -14.75 -10.38
CA TRP A 44 -8.12 -13.42 -10.49
C TRP A 44 -9.13 -13.13 -9.37
N ARG A 45 -9.93 -14.13 -8.96
CA ARG A 45 -10.83 -13.99 -7.81
C ARG A 45 -10.08 -13.84 -6.50
N PHE A 46 -8.99 -14.58 -6.31
CA PHE A 46 -8.12 -14.41 -5.15
C PHE A 46 -7.49 -13.01 -5.13
N TYR A 47 -7.09 -12.49 -6.30
CA TYR A 47 -6.55 -11.14 -6.44
C TYR A 47 -7.51 -10.04 -6.03
N LYS A 48 -8.77 -10.13 -6.45
CA LYS A 48 -9.80 -9.18 -6.01
C LYS A 48 -9.93 -9.14 -4.49
N LYS A 49 -9.84 -10.29 -3.82
CA LYS A 49 -9.87 -10.34 -2.35
C LYS A 49 -8.65 -9.68 -1.72
N LEU A 50 -7.45 -9.90 -2.27
CA LEU A 50 -6.23 -9.26 -1.78
C LEU A 50 -6.26 -7.75 -1.94
N VAL A 51 -6.74 -7.23 -3.07
CA VAL A 51 -6.86 -5.78 -3.32
C VAL A 51 -7.88 -5.14 -2.37
N ASN A 52 -8.97 -5.84 -2.05
CA ASN A 52 -9.91 -5.35 -1.04
C ASN A 52 -9.29 -5.33 0.37
N LEU A 53 -8.48 -6.33 0.70
CA LEU A 53 -7.72 -6.36 1.95
C LEU A 53 -6.67 -5.24 2.01
N GLU A 54 -5.97 -4.99 0.89
CA GLU A 54 -5.01 -3.90 0.73
C GLU A 54 -5.67 -2.54 0.96
N LEU A 55 -6.82 -2.28 0.32
CA LEU A 55 -7.58 -1.05 0.49
C LEU A 55 -8.05 -0.85 1.93
N PHE A 56 -8.57 -1.91 2.56
CA PHE A 56 -8.98 -1.88 3.95
C PHE A 56 -7.78 -1.60 4.87
N ALA A 57 -6.66 -2.28 4.67
CA ALA A 57 -5.44 -2.08 5.44
C ALA A 57 -4.90 -0.66 5.25
N PHE A 58 -4.91 -0.12 4.03
CA PHE A 58 -4.48 1.24 3.75
C PHE A 58 -5.37 2.29 4.45
N PHE A 59 -6.68 2.08 4.46
CA PHE A 59 -7.60 2.90 5.26
C PHE A 59 -7.20 2.89 6.73
N LEU A 60 -6.90 1.72 7.31
CA LEU A 60 -6.44 1.62 8.71
C LEU A 60 -5.09 2.32 8.93
N VAL A 61 -4.15 2.22 7.98
CA VAL A 61 -2.87 2.95 8.01
C VAL A 61 -3.15 4.45 8.14
N ILE A 62 -4.00 5.01 7.30
CA ILE A 62 -4.37 6.43 7.37
C ILE A 62 -5.08 6.75 8.69
N PHE A 63 -6.09 5.96 9.05
CA PHE A 63 -6.90 6.18 10.25
C PHE A 63 -6.04 6.24 11.52
N PHE A 64 -5.20 5.23 11.76
CA PHE A 64 -4.31 5.23 12.93
C PHE A 64 -3.19 6.27 12.82
N GLY A 65 -2.71 6.56 11.60
CA GLY A 65 -1.71 7.60 11.35
C GLY A 65 -2.22 8.99 11.70
N ILE A 66 -3.41 9.35 11.25
CA ILE A 66 -4.10 10.60 11.59
C ILE A 66 -4.43 10.62 13.09
N GLY A 67 -4.88 9.51 13.66
CA GLY A 67 -5.14 9.42 15.11
C GLY A 67 -3.89 9.69 15.96
N MET A 68 -2.72 9.19 15.55
CA MET A 68 -1.45 9.57 16.21
C MET A 68 -1.11 11.04 15.97
N TYR A 69 -1.35 11.57 14.77
CA TYR A 69 -1.07 12.97 14.46
C TYR A 69 -1.95 13.95 15.25
N SER A 70 -3.22 13.59 15.48
CA SER A 70 -4.14 14.39 16.29
C SER A 70 -3.69 14.44 17.76
N MET A 71 -3.13 13.35 18.29
CA MET A 71 -2.56 13.32 19.65
C MET A 71 -1.32 14.23 19.79
N LEU A 72 -0.63 14.52 18.69
CA LEU A 72 0.46 15.50 18.64
C LEU A 72 -0.05 16.94 18.44
N GLY A 73 -1.36 17.14 18.41
CA GLY A 73 -2.01 18.43 18.24
C GLY A 73 -1.89 18.99 16.82
N PHE A 74 -1.74 18.12 15.82
CA PHE A 74 -1.56 18.52 14.41
C PHE A 74 -0.41 19.52 14.18
N LYS A 75 0.62 19.48 15.02
CA LYS A 75 1.77 20.37 14.92
C LYS A 75 2.56 20.07 13.63
N PRO A 76 3.08 21.09 12.92
CA PRO A 76 3.80 20.92 11.66
C PRO A 76 5.20 20.35 11.91
N ILE A 77 5.28 19.05 12.19
CA ILE A 77 6.53 18.35 12.45
C ILE A 77 7.21 18.10 11.10
N PRO A 78 8.44 18.60 10.86
CA PRO A 78 9.03 18.63 9.51
C PRO A 78 9.07 17.28 8.79
N TRP A 79 9.45 16.20 9.49
CA TRP A 79 9.51 14.86 8.89
C TRP A 79 8.11 14.34 8.51
N LEU A 80 7.10 14.65 9.32
CA LEU A 80 5.72 14.25 9.06
C LEU A 80 5.16 15.05 7.88
N MET A 81 5.45 16.35 7.82
CA MET A 81 5.06 17.22 6.71
C MET A 81 5.72 16.83 5.39
N MET A 82 6.90 16.18 5.41
CA MET A 82 7.48 15.57 4.21
C MET A 82 6.87 14.21 3.86
N LYS A 83 6.47 13.42 4.87
CA LYS A 83 5.87 12.10 4.69
C LYS A 83 4.44 12.18 4.16
N LEU A 84 3.62 13.10 4.66
CA LEU A 84 2.20 13.21 4.32
C LEU A 84 1.94 13.43 2.80
N PRO A 85 2.69 14.28 2.08
CA PRO A 85 2.57 14.42 0.64
C PRO A 85 2.85 13.12 -0.13
N ILE A 86 3.76 12.27 0.36
CA ILE A 86 4.03 10.97 -0.28
C ILE A 86 2.84 10.03 -0.05
N VAL A 87 2.29 10.00 1.18
CA VAL A 87 1.14 9.16 1.51
C VAL A 87 -0.11 9.58 0.71
N PHE A 88 -0.46 10.87 0.73
CA PHE A 88 -1.69 11.36 0.10
C PHE A 88 -1.54 11.72 -1.38
N GLY A 89 -0.35 12.12 -1.82
CA GLY A 89 -0.09 12.52 -3.20
C GLY A 89 0.42 11.39 -4.09
N PHE A 90 0.96 10.31 -3.51
CA PHE A 90 1.44 9.16 -4.27
C PHE A 90 0.69 7.87 -3.90
N PHE A 91 0.75 7.42 -2.65
CA PHE A 91 0.13 6.13 -2.29
C PHE A 91 -1.39 6.11 -2.44
N LEU A 92 -2.11 7.13 -1.97
CA LEU A 92 -3.57 7.17 -2.09
C LEU A 92 -4.07 7.14 -3.56
N PRO A 93 -3.54 7.95 -4.50
CA PRO A 93 -3.87 7.82 -5.92
C PRO A 93 -3.53 6.44 -6.48
N MET A 94 -2.42 5.86 -6.04
CA MET A 94 -2.00 4.52 -6.47
C MET A 94 -2.98 3.44 -6.03
N GLU A 95 -3.51 3.51 -4.81
CA GLU A 95 -4.58 2.62 -4.33
C GLU A 95 -5.86 2.79 -5.16
N ALA A 96 -6.26 4.03 -5.47
CA ALA A 96 -7.42 4.28 -6.30
C ALA A 96 -7.28 3.69 -7.71
N LEU A 97 -6.10 3.83 -8.32
CA LEU A 97 -5.77 3.21 -9.61
C LEU A 97 -5.78 1.68 -9.53
N ASN A 98 -5.23 1.11 -8.46
CA ASN A 98 -5.23 -0.33 -8.21
C ASN A 98 -6.67 -0.88 -8.18
N VAL A 99 -7.55 -0.22 -7.42
CA VAL A 99 -8.99 -0.55 -7.37
C VAL A 99 -9.65 -0.41 -8.74
N TYR A 100 -9.38 0.67 -9.47
CA TYR A 100 -9.93 0.88 -10.81
C TYR A 100 -9.56 -0.24 -11.78
N PHE A 101 -8.28 -0.64 -11.84
CA PHE A 101 -7.86 -1.69 -12.76
C PHE A 101 -8.46 -3.05 -12.41
N ILE A 102 -8.59 -3.36 -11.12
CA ILE A 102 -9.06 -4.66 -10.64
C ILE A 102 -10.59 -4.80 -10.72
N HIS A 103 -11.33 -3.77 -10.31
CA HIS A 103 -12.79 -3.82 -10.18
C HIS A 103 -13.53 -3.23 -11.37
N VAL A 104 -13.00 -2.17 -11.99
CA VAL A 104 -13.69 -1.47 -13.09
C VAL A 104 -13.20 -1.95 -14.44
N LYS A 105 -11.89 -1.84 -14.71
CA LYS A 105 -11.30 -2.30 -15.99
C LYS A 105 -11.39 -3.81 -16.12
N ASN A 106 -11.13 -4.53 -15.01
CA ASN A 106 -11.22 -5.97 -14.89
C ASN A 106 -10.40 -6.75 -15.95
N ASP A 107 -9.22 -6.25 -16.31
CA ASP A 107 -8.32 -6.85 -17.31
C ASP A 107 -6.93 -7.10 -16.72
N ILE A 108 -6.60 -8.39 -16.55
CA ILE A 108 -5.35 -8.85 -15.96
C ILE A 108 -4.11 -8.46 -16.78
N LYS A 109 -4.21 -8.37 -18.11
CA LYS A 109 -3.05 -8.03 -18.97
C LYS A 109 -2.68 -6.57 -18.80
N THR A 110 -3.67 -5.68 -18.87
CA THR A 110 -3.44 -4.25 -18.61
C THR A 110 -2.97 -4.01 -17.18
N TYR A 111 -3.57 -4.71 -16.22
CA TYR A 111 -3.15 -4.63 -14.82
C TYR A 111 -1.70 -5.06 -14.59
N GLY A 112 -1.27 -6.19 -15.19
CA GLY A 112 0.12 -6.65 -15.10
C GLY A 112 1.12 -5.64 -15.65
N LYS A 113 0.78 -4.95 -16.76
CA LYS A 113 1.62 -3.85 -17.30
C LYS A 113 1.70 -2.68 -16.34
N PHE A 114 0.56 -2.27 -15.77
CA PHE A 114 0.50 -1.19 -14.78
C PHE A 114 1.39 -1.50 -13.56
N ILE A 115 1.23 -2.69 -12.96
CA ILE A 115 2.04 -3.11 -11.82
C ILE A 115 3.53 -3.15 -12.17
N LYS A 116 3.90 -3.69 -13.34
CA LYS A 116 5.31 -3.72 -13.77
C LYS A 116 5.93 -2.32 -13.86
N ILE A 117 5.18 -1.33 -14.36
CA ILE A 117 5.65 0.06 -14.51
C ILE A 117 5.75 0.74 -13.14
N VAL A 118 4.77 0.52 -12.27
CA VAL A 118 4.63 1.29 -11.02
C VAL A 118 5.43 0.68 -9.86
N SER A 119 5.64 -0.64 -9.85
CA SER A 119 6.32 -1.32 -8.73
C SER A 119 7.66 -0.71 -8.32
N PRO A 120 8.57 -0.29 -9.23
CA PRO A 120 9.81 0.39 -8.84
C PRO A 120 9.57 1.69 -8.07
N PHE A 121 8.59 2.48 -8.51
CA PHE A 121 8.24 3.74 -7.84
C PHE A 121 7.60 3.49 -6.47
N LEU A 122 6.74 2.47 -6.35
CA LEU A 122 6.18 2.04 -5.06
C LEU A 122 7.28 1.62 -4.08
N ILE A 123 8.29 0.87 -4.53
CA ILE A 123 9.43 0.46 -3.71
C ILE A 123 10.23 1.68 -3.25
N ILE A 124 10.57 2.61 -4.16
CA ILE A 124 11.33 3.81 -3.83
C ILE A 124 10.56 4.68 -2.82
N ALA A 125 9.28 4.97 -3.10
CA ALA A 125 8.44 5.75 -2.20
C ALA A 125 8.28 5.07 -0.83
N GLY A 126 8.15 3.74 -0.80
CA GLY A 126 8.07 2.96 0.42
C GLY A 126 9.33 3.09 1.27
N ILE A 127 10.51 2.96 0.65
CA ILE A 127 11.79 3.17 1.32
C ILE A 127 11.88 4.60 1.86
N CYS A 128 11.53 5.62 1.08
CA CYS A 128 11.53 7.01 1.53
C CYS A 128 10.65 7.21 2.78
N VAL A 129 9.44 6.64 2.79
CA VAL A 129 8.52 6.75 3.94
C VAL A 129 9.06 6.02 5.18
N ILE A 130 9.69 4.86 5.01
CA ILE A 130 10.33 4.12 6.11
C ILE A 130 11.51 4.91 6.68
N LEU A 131 12.38 5.44 5.81
CA LEU A 131 13.53 6.26 6.24
C LEU A 131 13.07 7.51 7.01
N LEU A 132 12.03 8.19 6.53
CA LEU A 132 11.43 9.33 7.24
C LEU A 132 10.83 8.93 8.61
N ALA A 133 10.41 7.68 8.77
CA ALA A 133 9.90 7.16 10.04
C ALA A 133 11.00 6.70 11.01
N VAL A 134 12.14 6.18 10.50
CA VAL A 134 13.24 5.62 11.30
C VAL A 134 14.28 6.66 11.69
N ILE A 135 14.64 7.59 10.80
CA ILE A 135 15.78 8.50 11.02
C ILE A 135 15.45 9.59 12.06
N ARG A 136 14.17 9.86 12.33
CA ARG A 136 13.77 10.94 13.25
C ARG A 136 12.60 10.56 14.14
N PRO A 137 12.77 9.62 15.09
CA PRO A 137 11.92 9.62 16.27
C PRO A 137 12.30 10.88 17.06
N SER A 138 11.33 11.78 17.19
CA SER A 138 11.34 12.75 18.30
C SER A 138 10.53 12.14 19.42
#